data_AF-A0A0F3ISX6-F1
#
_entry.id   AF-A0A0F3ISX6-F1
#
_cell.length_a   1.000
_cell.length_b   1.000
_cell.length_c   1.000
_cell.angle_alpha   90.00
_cell.angle_beta   90.00
_cell.angle_gamma   90.00
#
_symmetry.space_group_name_H-M   'P 1'
#
loop_
_entity.id
_entity.type
_entity.pdbx_description
1 polymer ?
#
loop_
_entity_poly.entity_id
_entity_poly.type
_entity_poly.pdbx_seq_one_letter_code
_entity_poly.pdbx_strand_id
1 'polypeptide(L)'
;MSSNAPRGRPSVCTPPTRPKKRLKRRYGSEWRFRAYGLSAILISIIALAVLLWSIIGQGYTAFTATTMTLTVTVDPALVDPGGKRSPDDLRAGDYQGVARAALRTSFPDVKDRNELRALYTLLSNGAGDEIRDQVMANPAIIGQQITVRIPVASDYDMYAKGFAGKTPKGGESRLSPQQIAWFETLKADGKIHRSFNVWFLSSGDSRQPELAG
;
A
#
# COMPACT_ATOMS: atom_id res chain seq x y z
N MET A 1 36.98 55.70 -95.14
CA MET A 1 35.82 56.21 -94.38
C MET A 1 35.57 55.29 -93.21
N SER A 2 35.73 55.83 -92.00
CA SER A 2 35.67 55.13 -90.71
C SER A 2 34.20 54.89 -90.34
N SER A 3 33.83 53.65 -89.99
CA SER A 3 32.52 53.35 -89.40
C SER A 3 32.72 52.62 -88.08
N ASN A 4 32.44 53.34 -87.01
CA ASN A 4 32.62 53.00 -85.61
C ASN A 4 31.26 52.52 -85.08
N ALA A 5 31.15 51.27 -84.65
CA ALA A 5 29.94 50.72 -84.03
C ALA A 5 30.13 50.51 -82.52
N PRO A 6 29.09 50.72 -81.69
CA PRO A 6 29.25 51.13 -80.31
C PRO A 6 29.46 49.97 -79.32
N ARG A 7 30.24 50.24 -78.27
CA ARG A 7 30.48 49.36 -77.11
C ARG A 7 29.19 49.16 -76.30
N GLY A 8 28.76 47.90 -76.14
CA GLY A 8 27.65 47.51 -75.27
C GLY A 8 27.94 47.80 -73.80
N ARG A 9 26.95 48.31 -73.08
CA ARG A 9 27.00 48.59 -71.63
C ARG A 9 26.84 47.30 -70.81
N PRO A 10 27.44 47.19 -69.61
CA PRO A 10 27.22 46.04 -68.74
C PRO A 10 25.81 46.07 -68.14
N SER A 11 25.13 44.93 -68.20
CA SER A 11 23.84 44.69 -67.56
C SER A 11 24.00 44.62 -66.04
N VAL A 12 23.39 45.57 -65.33
CA VAL A 12 23.28 45.55 -63.87
C VAL A 12 22.31 44.43 -63.47
N CYS A 13 22.82 43.38 -62.82
CA CYS A 13 21.98 42.39 -62.15
C CYS A 13 21.41 42.99 -60.86
N THR A 14 20.16 43.45 -60.88
CA THR A 14 19.41 43.77 -59.66
C THR A 14 19.00 42.45 -58.98
N PRO A 15 19.30 42.23 -57.68
CA PRO A 15 18.85 41.03 -57.00
C PRO A 15 17.31 41.01 -56.90
N PRO A 16 16.67 39.84 -57.05
CA PRO A 16 15.21 39.75 -56.98
C PRO A 16 14.74 40.12 -55.56
N THR A 17 14.03 41.24 -55.44
CA THR A 17 13.32 41.61 -54.22
C THR A 17 12.21 40.59 -53.95
N ARG A 18 12.48 39.66 -53.02
CA ARG A 18 11.53 38.63 -52.60
C ARG A 18 10.27 39.30 -52.00
N PRO A 19 9.06 39.05 -52.54
CA PRO A 19 7.84 39.67 -52.03
C PRO A 19 7.53 39.18 -50.62
N LYS A 20 7.66 40.08 -49.63
CA LYS A 20 7.43 39.84 -48.18
C LYS A 20 6.01 39.35 -47.84
N LYS A 21 5.05 39.44 -48.77
CA LYS A 21 3.65 38.98 -48.58
C LYS A 21 3.46 37.46 -48.54
N ARG A 22 4.44 36.66 -49.00
CA ARG A 22 4.36 35.18 -48.99
C ARG A 22 4.93 34.51 -47.74
N LEU A 23 5.45 35.28 -46.77
CA LEU A 23 6.05 34.75 -45.55
C LEU A 23 4.98 34.47 -44.46
N LYS A 24 3.99 35.37 -44.28
CA LYS A 24 2.92 35.24 -43.27
C LYS A 24 2.10 33.95 -43.37
N ARG A 25 1.86 33.45 -44.60
CA ARG A 25 1.03 32.25 -44.84
C ARG A 25 1.72 30.94 -44.40
N ARG A 26 3.07 30.92 -44.29
CA ARG A 26 3.84 29.75 -43.86
C ARG A 26 3.97 29.68 -42.33
N TYR A 27 4.02 30.83 -41.65
CA TYR A 27 4.06 30.88 -40.19
C TYR A 27 2.79 30.33 -39.53
N GLY A 28 1.62 30.42 -40.19
CA GLY A 28 0.37 29.89 -39.63
C GLY A 28 0.32 28.35 -39.55
N SER A 29 0.84 27.65 -40.57
CA SER A 29 0.95 26.19 -40.55
C SER A 29 2.02 25.71 -39.56
N GLU A 30 3.10 26.46 -39.44
CA GLU A 30 4.18 26.18 -38.49
C GLU A 30 3.73 26.39 -37.03
N TRP A 31 2.93 27.43 -36.77
CA TRP A 31 2.34 27.65 -35.46
C TRP A 31 1.35 26.55 -35.06
N ARG A 32 0.50 26.09 -35.99
CA ARG A 32 -0.42 24.96 -35.75
C ARG A 32 0.34 23.66 -35.47
N PHE A 33 1.37 23.34 -36.26
CA PHE A 33 2.19 22.14 -36.03
C PHE A 33 2.88 22.17 -34.66
N ARG A 34 3.46 23.31 -34.29
CA ARG A 34 4.05 23.51 -32.96
C ARG A 34 3.02 23.45 -31.83
N ALA A 35 1.83 24.02 -32.04
CA ALA A 35 0.74 23.96 -31.08
C ALA A 35 0.24 22.53 -30.86
N TYR A 36 0.10 21.72 -31.94
CA TYR A 36 -0.26 20.32 -31.82
C TYR A 36 0.82 19.51 -31.08
N GLY A 37 2.09 19.71 -31.41
CA GLY A 37 3.22 19.07 -30.71
C GLY A 37 3.26 19.43 -29.22
N LEU A 38 3.13 20.72 -28.88
CA LEU A 38 3.11 21.17 -27.50
C LEU A 38 1.88 20.63 -26.74
N SER A 39 0.71 20.61 -27.40
CA SER A 39 -0.51 20.06 -26.81
C SER A 39 -0.39 18.56 -26.54
N ALA A 40 0.26 17.78 -27.42
CA ALA A 40 0.48 16.36 -27.23
C ALA A 40 1.39 16.07 -26.02
N ILE A 41 2.44 16.87 -25.82
CA ILE A 41 3.32 16.79 -24.65
C ILE A 41 2.53 17.13 -23.38
N LEU A 42 1.75 18.21 -23.41
CA LEU A 42 0.95 18.64 -22.27
C LEU A 42 -0.08 17.57 -21.86
N ILE A 43 -0.76 16.97 -22.84
CA ILE A 43 -1.70 15.87 -22.63
C ILE A 43 -0.99 14.65 -22.01
N SER A 44 0.21 14.30 -22.48
CA SER A 44 0.99 13.20 -21.88
C SER A 44 1.36 13.47 -20.43
N ILE A 45 1.79 14.69 -20.09
CA ILE A 45 2.12 15.07 -18.71
C ILE A 45 0.88 15.01 -17.82
N ILE A 46 -0.27 15.49 -18.31
CA ILE A 46 -1.53 15.43 -17.56
C ILE A 46 -1.96 13.97 -17.36
N ALA A 47 -1.89 13.13 -18.39
CA ALA A 47 -2.22 11.71 -18.28
C ALA A 47 -1.32 11.00 -17.25
N LEU A 48 -0.02 11.28 -17.25
CA LEU A 48 0.92 10.77 -16.25
C LEU A 48 0.59 11.27 -14.84
N ALA A 49 0.25 12.55 -14.69
CA ALA A 49 -0.13 13.12 -13.40
C ALA A 49 -1.43 12.51 -12.85
N VAL A 50 -2.44 12.28 -13.71
CA VAL A 50 -3.68 11.59 -13.33
C VAL A 50 -3.40 10.14 -12.91
N LEU A 51 -2.51 9.45 -13.62
CA LEU A 51 -2.11 8.09 -13.27
C LEU A 51 -1.42 8.07 -11.90
N LEU A 52 -0.45 8.94 -11.66
CA LEU A 52 0.24 9.06 -10.36
C LEU A 52 -0.73 9.41 -9.23
N TRP A 53 -1.65 10.35 -9.47
CA TRP A 53 -2.69 10.72 -8.51
C TRP A 53 -3.59 9.53 -8.17
N SER A 54 -4.00 8.76 -9.18
CA SER A 54 -4.81 7.55 -8.98
C SER A 54 -4.06 6.50 -8.15
N ILE A 55 -2.77 6.28 -8.42
CA ILE A 55 -1.95 5.34 -7.65
C ILE A 55 -1.82 5.79 -6.19
N ILE A 56 -1.48 7.06 -5.94
CA ILE A 56 -1.29 7.57 -4.57
C ILE A 56 -2.62 7.58 -3.81
N GLY A 57 -3.69 8.04 -4.45
CA GLY A 57 -5.02 8.13 -3.86
C GLY A 57 -5.67 6.78 -3.54
N GLN A 58 -5.33 5.71 -4.28
CA GLN A 58 -5.78 4.35 -3.96
C GLN A 58 -4.79 3.62 -3.04
N GLY A 59 -3.49 3.91 -3.17
CA GLY A 59 -2.42 3.23 -2.46
C GLY A 59 -2.20 3.67 -1.02
N TYR A 60 -2.63 4.88 -0.61
CA TYR A 60 -2.40 5.34 0.77
C TYR A 60 -2.98 4.41 1.84
N THR A 61 -4.08 3.70 1.51
CA THR A 61 -4.73 2.76 2.42
C THR A 61 -3.93 1.49 2.67
N ALA A 62 -3.01 1.12 1.76
CA ALA A 62 -2.11 -0.02 1.91
C ALA A 62 -1.07 0.21 3.02
N PHE A 63 -0.70 1.47 3.26
CA PHE A 63 0.27 1.82 4.33
C PHE A 63 -0.38 1.96 5.71
N THR A 64 -1.69 1.82 5.82
CA THR A 64 -2.40 1.84 7.11
C THR A 64 -2.83 0.42 7.46
N ALA A 65 -2.60 -0.01 8.68
CA ALA A 65 -3.05 -1.31 9.19
C ALA A 65 -3.86 -1.12 10.46
N THR A 66 -4.95 -1.87 10.60
CA THR A 66 -5.69 -1.99 11.84
C THR A 66 -5.00 -3.02 12.74
N THR A 67 -4.64 -2.57 13.94
CA THR A 67 -3.96 -3.36 14.97
C THR A 67 -4.82 -3.40 16.22
N MET A 68 -4.79 -4.52 16.94
CA MET A 68 -5.38 -4.67 18.25
C MET A 68 -4.32 -4.72 19.34
N THR A 69 -4.56 -4.06 20.45
CA THR A 69 -3.71 -4.17 21.65
C THR A 69 -4.23 -5.34 22.49
N LEU A 70 -3.40 -6.36 22.69
CA LEU A 70 -3.72 -7.50 23.53
C LEU A 70 -2.64 -7.68 24.60
N THR A 71 -3.10 -7.96 25.83
CA THR A 71 -2.23 -8.45 26.91
C THR A 71 -2.10 -9.95 26.76
N VAL A 72 -0.90 -10.41 26.45
CA VAL A 72 -0.60 -11.79 26.11
C VAL A 72 0.31 -12.37 27.18
N THR A 73 -0.07 -13.54 27.71
CA THR A 73 0.80 -14.33 28.60
C THR A 73 1.65 -15.26 27.73
N VAL A 74 2.97 -15.08 27.73
CA VAL A 74 3.89 -15.91 26.97
C VAL A 74 4.06 -17.25 27.68
N ASP A 75 3.20 -18.22 27.37
CA ASP A 75 3.25 -19.55 27.99
C ASP A 75 4.51 -20.32 27.54
N PRO A 76 5.40 -20.72 28.48
CA PRO A 76 6.57 -21.54 28.16
C PRO A 76 6.20 -22.84 27.44
N ALA A 77 5.04 -23.43 27.72
CA ALA A 77 4.62 -24.69 27.12
C ALA A 77 4.30 -24.56 25.62
N LEU A 78 3.94 -23.37 25.15
CA LEU A 78 3.66 -23.09 23.72
C LEU A 78 4.92 -22.62 22.98
N VAL A 79 5.81 -21.92 23.68
CA VAL A 79 6.94 -21.21 23.07
C VAL A 79 8.25 -22.00 23.13
N ASP A 80 8.51 -22.69 24.24
CA ASP A 80 9.72 -23.48 24.45
C ASP A 80 9.43 -24.68 25.38
N PRO A 81 8.80 -25.76 24.86
CA PRO A 81 8.50 -26.95 25.65
C PRO A 81 9.77 -27.62 26.24
N GLY A 82 10.93 -27.40 25.63
CA GLY A 82 12.21 -27.95 26.06
C GLY A 82 12.93 -27.12 27.11
N GLY A 83 12.50 -25.87 27.35
CA GLY A 83 13.13 -24.92 28.28
C GLY A 83 14.57 -24.55 27.94
N LYS A 84 15.02 -24.85 26.72
CA LYS A 84 16.43 -24.69 26.31
C LYS A 84 16.76 -23.26 25.90
N ARG A 85 15.74 -22.45 25.57
CA ARG A 85 15.84 -21.07 25.07
C ARG A 85 16.85 -20.90 23.94
N SER A 86 17.05 -21.95 23.14
CA SER A 86 17.90 -21.91 21.96
C SER A 86 17.22 -21.07 20.88
N PRO A 87 17.93 -20.26 20.09
CA PRO A 87 17.34 -19.50 18.98
C PRO A 87 16.55 -20.36 17.99
N ASP A 88 16.97 -21.62 17.78
CA ASP A 88 16.28 -22.53 16.85
C ASP A 88 14.97 -23.07 17.44
N ASP A 89 14.96 -23.42 18.73
CA ASP A 89 13.77 -23.90 19.44
C ASP A 89 12.74 -22.76 19.58
N LEU A 90 13.21 -21.55 19.91
CA LEU A 90 12.35 -20.37 20.04
C LEU A 90 11.70 -20.02 18.71
N ARG A 91 12.36 -20.18 17.55
CA ARG A 91 11.71 -19.89 16.26
C ARG A 91 10.55 -20.83 15.94
N ALA A 92 10.58 -22.06 16.46
CA ALA A 92 9.59 -23.09 16.19
C ALA A 92 8.35 -23.03 17.12
N GLY A 93 8.35 -22.16 18.13
CA GLY A 93 7.25 -22.01 19.09
C GLY A 93 5.91 -21.61 18.46
N ASP A 94 4.80 -22.00 19.10
CA ASP A 94 3.44 -21.66 18.67
C ASP A 94 3.00 -20.28 19.19
N TYR A 95 3.61 -19.21 18.67
CA TYR A 95 3.26 -17.83 19.02
C TYR A 95 1.84 -17.44 18.60
N GLN A 96 1.32 -18.08 17.55
CA GLN A 96 -0.08 -17.94 17.14
C GLN A 96 -1.03 -18.47 18.20
N GLY A 97 -0.72 -19.63 18.79
CA GLY A 97 -1.43 -20.20 19.93
C GLY A 97 -1.46 -19.25 21.13
N VAL A 98 -0.35 -18.58 21.41
CA VAL A 98 -0.26 -17.58 22.51
C VAL A 98 -1.21 -16.39 22.25
N ALA A 99 -1.21 -15.83 21.04
CA ALA A 99 -2.13 -14.75 20.66
C ALA A 99 -3.60 -15.18 20.75
N ARG A 100 -3.93 -16.40 20.30
CA ARG A 100 -5.28 -16.98 20.39
C ARG A 100 -5.73 -17.19 21.83
N ALA A 101 -4.83 -17.65 22.69
CA ALA A 101 -5.11 -17.81 24.11
C ALA A 101 -5.45 -16.47 24.78
N ALA A 102 -4.69 -15.41 24.46
CA ALA A 102 -4.98 -14.06 24.95
C ALA A 102 -6.32 -13.51 24.46
N LEU A 103 -6.64 -13.72 23.16
CA LEU A 103 -7.93 -13.32 22.62
C LEU A 103 -9.09 -14.06 23.29
N ARG A 104 -8.92 -15.37 23.57
CA ARG A 104 -9.92 -16.17 24.29
C ARG A 104 -10.18 -15.64 25.70
N THR A 105 -9.15 -15.17 26.41
CA THR A 105 -9.33 -14.55 27.74
C THR A 105 -10.18 -13.29 27.68
N SER A 106 -10.17 -12.55 26.56
CA SER A 106 -11.04 -11.38 26.36
C SER A 106 -12.51 -11.74 26.09
N PHE A 107 -12.80 -12.99 25.69
CA PHE A 107 -14.15 -13.48 25.36
C PHE A 107 -14.48 -14.79 26.09
N PRO A 108 -14.59 -14.79 27.43
CA PRO A 108 -14.85 -16.00 28.21
C PRO A 108 -16.22 -16.63 27.93
N ASP A 109 -17.15 -15.85 27.36
CA ASP A 109 -18.51 -16.28 27.03
C ASP A 109 -18.56 -17.21 25.80
N VAL A 110 -17.55 -17.14 24.92
CA VAL A 110 -17.48 -17.94 23.70
C VAL A 110 -16.90 -19.32 24.04
N LYS A 111 -17.78 -20.31 24.18
CA LYS A 111 -17.41 -21.69 24.55
C LYS A 111 -17.53 -22.68 23.39
N ASP A 112 -18.39 -22.40 22.41
CA ASP A 112 -18.59 -23.29 21.28
C ASP A 112 -17.35 -23.37 20.39
N ARG A 113 -17.07 -24.57 19.87
CA ARG A 113 -15.87 -24.82 19.06
C ARG A 113 -15.92 -24.10 17.71
N ASN A 114 -17.11 -23.95 17.10
CA ASN A 114 -17.24 -23.26 15.83
C ASN A 114 -17.12 -21.76 16.02
N GLU A 115 -17.73 -21.22 17.09
CA GLU A 115 -17.57 -19.81 17.46
C GLU A 115 -16.12 -19.46 17.79
N LEU A 116 -15.41 -20.32 18.54
CA LEU A 116 -13.99 -20.11 18.83
C LEU A 116 -13.13 -20.07 17.55
N ARG A 117 -13.42 -20.92 16.56
CA ARG A 117 -12.74 -20.86 15.26
C ARG A 117 -13.01 -19.54 14.56
N ALA A 118 -14.27 -19.09 14.55
CA ALA A 118 -14.67 -17.82 13.97
C ALA A 118 -14.13 -16.60 14.74
N LEU A 119 -13.84 -16.74 16.03
CA LEU A 119 -13.19 -15.71 16.84
C LEU A 119 -11.70 -15.62 16.49
N TYR A 120 -11.02 -16.76 16.32
CA TYR A 120 -9.60 -16.77 15.96
C TYR A 120 -9.31 -16.21 14.58
N THR A 121 -10.28 -16.17 13.65
CA THR A 121 -10.10 -15.48 12.36
C THR A 121 -9.97 -13.97 12.48
N LEU A 122 -10.24 -13.39 13.67
CA LEU A 122 -10.04 -11.96 13.94
C LEU A 122 -8.53 -11.61 13.98
N LEU A 123 -7.70 -12.56 14.39
CA LEU A 123 -6.24 -12.44 14.36
C LEU A 123 -5.72 -12.69 12.95
N SER A 124 -4.76 -11.86 12.49
CA SER A 124 -4.03 -12.15 11.26
C SER A 124 -3.18 -13.42 11.42
N ASN A 125 -2.85 -14.07 10.30
CA ASN A 125 -1.91 -15.18 10.26
C ASN A 125 -0.51 -14.80 10.77
N GLY A 126 -0.15 -13.51 10.76
CA GLY A 126 1.08 -12.99 11.37
C GLY A 126 0.93 -12.43 12.79
N ALA A 127 -0.21 -12.64 13.43
CA ALA A 127 -0.44 -12.16 14.80
C ALA A 127 0.62 -12.62 15.83
N GLY A 128 1.22 -13.79 15.60
CA GLY A 128 2.29 -14.32 16.44
C GLY A 128 3.68 -13.75 16.12
N ASP A 129 3.88 -13.06 15.00
CA ASP A 129 5.22 -12.63 14.56
C ASP A 129 5.79 -11.57 15.51
N GLU A 130 5.00 -10.58 15.92
CA GLU A 130 5.42 -9.56 16.88
C GLU A 130 5.82 -10.18 18.23
N ILE A 131 5.06 -11.17 18.70
CA ILE A 131 5.35 -11.88 19.95
C ILE A 131 6.66 -12.66 19.80
N ARG A 132 6.84 -13.37 18.68
CA ARG A 132 8.08 -14.10 18.37
C ARG A 132 9.28 -13.17 18.37
N ASP A 133 9.17 -12.03 17.70
CA ASP A 133 10.29 -11.11 17.54
C ASP A 133 10.69 -10.50 18.90
N GLN A 134 9.71 -10.17 19.76
CA GLN A 134 9.97 -9.74 21.14
C GLN A 134 10.60 -10.84 22.00
N VAL A 135 10.13 -12.10 21.87
CA VAL A 135 10.70 -13.24 22.60
C VAL A 135 12.12 -13.56 22.12
N MET A 136 12.38 -13.49 20.83
CA MET A 136 13.73 -13.69 20.26
C MET A 136 14.69 -12.58 20.68
N ALA A 137 14.21 -11.33 20.75
CA ALA A 137 15.01 -10.21 21.23
C ALA A 137 15.30 -10.30 22.74
N ASN A 138 14.32 -10.77 23.53
CA ASN A 138 14.47 -10.94 24.97
C ASN A 138 13.76 -12.21 25.48
N PRO A 139 14.47 -13.35 25.56
CA PRO A 139 13.90 -14.61 26.04
C PRO A 139 13.46 -14.60 27.52
N ALA A 140 13.82 -13.55 28.28
CA ALA A 140 13.41 -13.42 29.69
C ALA A 140 11.91 -13.12 29.87
N ILE A 141 11.21 -12.71 28.80
CA ILE A 141 9.76 -12.44 28.85
C ILE A 141 8.91 -13.71 28.82
N ILE A 142 9.52 -14.88 28.56
CA ILE A 142 8.84 -16.17 28.61
C ILE A 142 8.32 -16.41 30.03
N GLY A 143 7.02 -16.65 30.18
CA GLY A 143 6.31 -16.74 31.46
C GLY A 143 5.73 -15.43 31.98
N GLN A 144 5.95 -14.30 31.28
CA GLN A 144 5.42 -12.99 31.67
C GLN A 144 4.21 -12.58 30.82
N GLN A 145 3.46 -11.60 31.34
CA GLN A 145 2.43 -10.90 30.56
C GLN A 145 3.03 -9.68 29.89
N ILE A 146 2.87 -9.60 28.58
CA ILE A 146 3.33 -8.47 27.77
C ILE A 146 2.15 -7.88 27.00
N THR A 147 2.17 -6.57 26.80
CA THR A 147 1.17 -5.88 25.98
C THR A 147 1.74 -5.70 24.58
N VAL A 148 1.12 -6.35 23.60
CA VAL A 148 1.57 -6.36 22.21
C VAL A 148 0.50 -5.78 21.28
N ARG A 149 0.95 -5.14 20.20
CA ARG A 149 0.09 -4.67 19.12
C ARG A 149 0.12 -5.69 18.00
N ILE A 150 -1.03 -6.27 17.74
CA ILE A 150 -1.17 -7.41 16.85
C ILE A 150 -2.01 -6.98 15.65
N PRO A 151 -1.61 -7.27 14.39
CA PRO A 151 -2.44 -6.99 13.23
C PRO A 151 -3.73 -7.82 13.24
N VAL A 152 -4.84 -7.18 12.88
CA VAL A 152 -6.11 -7.89 12.67
C VAL A 152 -6.12 -8.54 11.28
N ALA A 153 -6.93 -9.57 11.08
CA ALA A 153 -7.03 -10.20 9.76
C ALA A 153 -7.59 -9.23 8.70
N SER A 154 -7.22 -9.44 7.45
CA SER A 154 -7.47 -8.50 6.35
C SER A 154 -8.97 -8.17 6.16
N ASP A 155 -9.87 -9.13 6.38
CA ASP A 155 -11.32 -8.89 6.29
C ASP A 155 -11.82 -7.88 7.36
N TYR A 156 -11.25 -7.92 8.57
CA TYR A 156 -11.56 -6.98 9.66
C TYR A 156 -10.88 -5.62 9.46
N ASP A 157 -9.66 -5.60 8.92
CA ASP A 157 -8.98 -4.36 8.53
C ASP A 157 -9.76 -3.61 7.44
N MET A 158 -10.22 -4.33 6.40
CA MET A 158 -11.09 -3.77 5.37
C MET A 158 -12.41 -3.23 5.96
N TYR A 159 -13.03 -3.98 6.88
CA TYR A 159 -14.21 -3.53 7.60
C TYR A 159 -13.94 -2.23 8.38
N ALA A 160 -12.85 -2.19 9.15
CA ALA A 160 -12.43 -1.02 9.92
C ALA A 160 -12.11 0.20 9.03
N LYS A 161 -11.63 -0.03 7.81
CA LYS A 161 -11.37 1.00 6.78
C LYS A 161 -12.64 1.51 6.08
N GLY A 162 -13.81 0.95 6.39
CA GLY A 162 -15.08 1.38 5.81
C GLY A 162 -15.40 0.72 4.46
N PHE A 163 -14.64 -0.32 4.06
CA PHE A 163 -14.96 -1.15 2.89
C PHE A 163 -16.01 -2.23 3.21
N ALA A 164 -16.80 -2.04 4.27
CA ALA A 164 -17.78 -2.97 4.80
C ALA A 164 -18.64 -3.59 3.68
N GLY A 165 -18.47 -4.90 3.47
CA GLY A 165 -19.28 -5.66 2.52
C GLY A 165 -18.87 -5.54 1.05
N LYS A 166 -17.68 -5.01 0.74
CA LYS A 166 -17.12 -5.06 -0.61
C LYS A 166 -15.77 -5.75 -0.55
N THR A 167 -15.67 -6.96 -1.08
CA THR A 167 -14.37 -7.43 -1.56
C THR A 167 -13.83 -6.43 -2.59
N PRO A 168 -12.53 -6.41 -2.90
CA PRO A 168 -12.02 -5.64 -4.05
C PRO A 168 -12.74 -5.97 -5.38
N LYS A 169 -13.50 -7.08 -5.41
CA LYS A 169 -14.35 -7.55 -6.52
C LYS A 169 -15.86 -7.40 -6.29
N GLY A 170 -16.31 -6.67 -5.26
CA GLY A 170 -17.73 -6.35 -5.04
C GLY A 170 -18.61 -7.49 -4.50
N GLY A 171 -18.02 -8.48 -3.83
CA GLY A 171 -18.77 -9.58 -3.17
C GLY A 171 -19.22 -9.23 -1.74
N GLU A 172 -20.20 -9.99 -1.23
CA GLU A 172 -20.79 -9.87 0.12
C GLU A 172 -19.74 -9.86 1.24
N SER A 173 -20.13 -9.30 2.39
CA SER A 173 -19.31 -9.27 3.61
C SER A 173 -18.86 -10.68 3.97
N ARG A 174 -17.54 -10.90 3.99
CA ARG A 174 -16.93 -12.16 4.45
C ARG A 174 -17.13 -12.40 5.96
N LEU A 175 -17.53 -11.36 6.69
CA LEU A 175 -17.73 -11.41 8.14
C LEU A 175 -19.20 -11.64 8.48
N SER A 176 -19.45 -12.58 9.38
CA SER A 176 -20.76 -12.82 9.96
C SER A 176 -21.18 -11.70 10.93
N PRO A 177 -22.48 -11.52 11.19
CA PRO A 177 -22.95 -10.52 12.17
C PRO A 177 -22.32 -10.68 13.56
N GLN A 178 -22.09 -11.92 14.00
CA GLN A 178 -21.45 -12.22 15.28
C GLN A 178 -19.98 -11.79 15.29
N GLN A 179 -19.25 -12.01 14.20
CA GLN A 179 -17.85 -11.57 14.07
C GLN A 179 -17.73 -10.05 14.10
N ILE A 180 -18.67 -9.35 13.45
CA ILE A 180 -18.75 -7.88 13.50
C ILE A 180 -19.03 -7.41 14.93
N ALA A 181 -19.93 -8.08 15.65
CA ALA A 181 -20.25 -7.74 17.03
C ALA A 181 -19.01 -7.83 17.94
N TRP A 182 -18.24 -8.93 17.87
CA TRP A 182 -16.99 -9.07 18.62
C TRP A 182 -15.96 -7.99 18.28
N PHE A 183 -15.84 -7.64 17.00
CA PHE A 183 -14.93 -6.59 16.56
C PHE A 183 -15.33 -5.21 17.10
N GLU A 184 -16.62 -4.87 17.04
CA GLU A 184 -17.13 -3.62 17.60
C GLU A 184 -17.00 -3.58 19.12
N THR A 185 -17.12 -4.71 19.83
CA THR A 185 -16.80 -4.78 21.27
C THR A 185 -15.35 -4.39 21.53
N LEU A 186 -14.37 -4.98 20.81
CA LEU A 186 -12.95 -4.64 20.98
C LEU A 186 -12.65 -3.18 20.64
N LYS A 187 -13.38 -2.63 19.67
CA LYS A 187 -13.27 -1.23 19.26
C LYS A 187 -13.87 -0.29 20.31
N ALA A 188 -15.01 -0.64 20.90
CA ALA A 188 -15.61 0.10 22.01
C ALA A 188 -14.72 0.07 23.27
N ASP A 189 -14.03 -1.04 23.53
CA ASP A 189 -13.04 -1.20 24.60
C ASP A 189 -11.75 -0.38 24.34
N GLY A 190 -11.63 0.28 23.19
CA GLY A 190 -10.45 1.06 22.82
C GLY A 190 -9.21 0.21 22.52
N LYS A 191 -9.35 -1.10 22.29
CA LYS A 191 -8.23 -2.00 21.96
C LYS A 191 -7.84 -1.94 20.49
N ILE A 192 -8.74 -1.47 19.62
CA ILE A 192 -8.50 -1.37 18.17
C ILE A 192 -7.92 0.00 17.83
N HIS A 193 -6.79 0.01 17.13
CA HIS A 193 -6.13 1.21 16.65
C HIS A 193 -5.81 1.09 15.17
N ARG A 194 -5.79 2.21 14.45
CA ARG A 194 -5.24 2.29 13.10
C ARG A 194 -3.84 2.88 13.22
N SER A 195 -2.83 2.15 12.78
CA SER A 195 -1.45 2.61 12.77
C SER A 195 -0.92 2.69 11.33
N PHE A 196 0.02 3.61 11.10
CA PHE A 196 0.76 3.65 9.85
C PHE A 196 1.84 2.57 9.92
N ASN A 197 1.75 1.57 9.05
CA ASN A 197 2.64 0.43 9.10
C ASN A 197 3.96 0.77 8.38
N VAL A 198 4.87 1.44 9.09
CA VAL A 198 6.23 1.74 8.56
C VAL A 198 7.01 0.45 8.29
N TRP A 199 6.64 -0.67 8.92
CA TRP A 199 7.26 -1.99 8.73
C TRP A 199 7.14 -2.49 7.29
N PHE A 200 6.10 -2.05 6.55
CA PHE A 200 5.95 -2.28 5.11
C PHE A 200 7.18 -1.78 4.33
N LEU A 201 7.81 -0.67 4.73
CA LEU A 201 8.98 -0.15 4.02
C LEU A 201 10.29 -0.85 4.37
N SER A 202 10.32 -1.70 5.40
CA SER A 202 11.54 -2.33 5.92
C SER A 202 11.55 -3.86 5.83
N SER A 203 10.45 -4.52 5.44
CA SER A 203 10.23 -5.94 5.73
C SER A 203 9.53 -6.66 4.59
N GLY A 204 10.33 -7.32 3.74
CA GLY A 204 9.89 -7.97 2.50
C GLY A 204 9.37 -9.39 2.65
N ASP A 205 8.43 -9.67 3.55
CA ASP A 205 7.77 -10.99 3.57
C ASP A 205 6.64 -11.05 2.53
N SER A 206 6.96 -11.45 1.30
CA SER A 206 6.05 -11.49 0.13
C SER A 206 4.82 -12.41 0.25
N ARG A 207 4.62 -13.11 1.37
CA ARG A 207 3.56 -14.13 1.46
C ARG A 207 2.20 -13.59 1.88
N GLN A 208 2.13 -12.41 2.49
CA GLN A 208 0.86 -11.90 3.04
C GLN A 208 0.71 -10.39 2.77
N PRO A 209 -0.32 -9.94 2.05
CA PRO A 209 -0.46 -8.52 1.68
C PRO A 209 -0.67 -7.57 2.86
N GLU A 210 -1.04 -8.05 4.05
CA GLU A 210 -1.10 -7.26 5.29
C GLU A 210 0.26 -7.02 5.97
N LEU A 211 1.27 -7.83 5.64
CA LEU A 211 2.62 -7.79 6.22
C LEU A 211 3.68 -7.43 5.16
N ALA A 212 3.43 -7.76 3.90
CA ALA A 212 4.36 -7.56 2.81
C ALA A 212 4.51 -6.07 2.50
N GLY A 213 5.74 -5.58 2.40
CA GLY A 213 6.09 -4.38 1.65
C GLY A 213 7.51 -4.42 1.10
#